data_AF-A0A2G5KCN2-F1
#
_entry.id   AF-A0A2G5KCN2-F1
#
_cell.length_a   1.000
_cell.length_b   1.000
_cell.length_c   1.000
_cell.angle_alpha   90.00
_cell.angle_beta   90.00
_cell.angle_gamma   90.00
#
_symmetry.space_group_name_H-M   'P 1'
#
loop_
_entity.id
_entity.type
_entity.pdbx_description
1 polymer ?
#
loop_
_entity_poly.entity_id
_entity_poly.type
_entity_poly.pdbx_seq_one_letter_code
_entity_poly.pdbx_strand_id
1 'polypeptide(L)'
;MDKWWTQSTEGGLNGVGDIVIVRFPPDYGFWMFEVTSFKSPNRIEMICTDAHHKVEGQPKEIDQEWLGTTIIWEFKTVGNKTEIKMIHDGLTPALNCWGICLDGWNHFFKNSLKSFLCGEEPSPHVST
;
A
#
# COMPACT_ATOMS: atom_id res chain seq x y z
N MET A 1 -1.30 -3.65 8.81
CA MET A 1 -0.91 -2.55 7.88
C MET A 1 -0.80 -1.24 8.62
N ASP A 2 -1.70 -1.02 9.59
CA ASP A 2 -1.62 -0.02 10.66
C ASP A 2 -0.24 0.19 11.30
N LYS A 3 0.58 -0.86 11.43
CA LYS A 3 1.90 -0.78 12.08
C LYS A 3 3.02 -0.17 11.22
N TRP A 4 2.88 -0.15 9.90
CA TRP A 4 3.99 0.24 9.01
C TRP A 4 3.61 1.20 7.89
N TRP A 5 2.32 1.25 7.48
CA TRP A 5 1.88 2.11 6.38
C TRP A 5 1.22 3.40 6.88
N THR A 6 0.01 3.30 7.46
CA THR A 6 -0.68 4.40 8.13
C THR A 6 -1.47 3.85 9.30
N GLN A 7 -1.37 4.50 10.47
CA GLN A 7 -2.11 4.07 11.66
C GLN A 7 -3.62 4.09 11.48
N SER A 8 -4.13 4.92 10.55
CA SER A 8 -5.53 4.92 10.15
C SER A 8 -5.79 3.84 9.08
N THR A 9 -5.65 2.59 9.49
CA THR A 9 -6.01 1.42 8.66
C THR A 9 -7.14 0.63 9.31
N GLU A 10 -8.15 0.29 8.53
CA GLU A 10 -9.30 -0.52 8.92
C GLU A 10 -9.40 -1.77 8.03
N GLY A 11 -9.99 -2.85 8.56
CA GLY A 11 -10.14 -4.10 7.84
C GLY A 11 -8.95 -5.04 7.96
N GLY A 12 -8.82 -6.01 7.03
CA GLY A 12 -7.81 -7.07 7.12
C GLY A 12 -7.54 -7.79 5.80
N LEU A 13 -6.54 -8.67 5.81
CA LEU A 13 -6.12 -9.47 4.66
C LEU A 13 -6.04 -10.94 5.09
N ASN A 14 -7.18 -11.62 5.19
CA ASN A 14 -7.30 -13.01 5.63
C ASN A 14 -7.89 -13.93 4.55
N GLY A 15 -8.56 -13.37 3.55
CA GLY A 15 -9.15 -14.13 2.44
C GLY A 15 -9.65 -13.24 1.31
N VAL A 16 -10.11 -13.88 0.23
CA VAL A 16 -10.75 -13.19 -0.91
C VAL A 16 -12.04 -12.51 -0.46
N GLY A 17 -12.28 -11.29 -0.94
CA GLY A 17 -13.41 -10.45 -0.59
C GLY A 17 -13.21 -9.62 0.69
N ASP A 18 -12.09 -9.80 1.39
CA ASP A 18 -11.73 -8.91 2.50
C ASP A 18 -11.44 -7.51 1.96
N ILE A 19 -11.84 -6.51 2.75
CA ILE A 19 -11.64 -5.10 2.43
C ILE A 19 -10.64 -4.50 3.42
N VAL A 20 -9.72 -3.70 2.89
CA VAL A 20 -8.83 -2.84 3.67
C VAL A 20 -9.04 -1.40 3.26
N ILE A 21 -9.18 -0.51 4.24
CA ILE A 21 -9.27 0.93 4.01
C ILE A 21 -8.08 1.59 4.71
N VAL A 22 -7.28 2.32 3.95
CA VAL A 22 -6.15 3.11 4.49
C VAL A 22 -6.43 4.59 4.30
N ARG A 23 -6.17 5.40 5.33
CA ARG A 23 -6.38 6.85 5.30
C ARG A 23 -5.12 7.59 5.74
N PHE A 24 -4.90 8.77 5.17
CA PHE A 24 -3.78 9.65 5.49
C PHE A 24 -4.32 10.99 6.01
N PRO A 25 -4.58 11.12 7.32
CA PRO A 25 -5.04 12.37 7.91
C PRO A 25 -3.98 13.49 7.86
N PRO A 26 -4.39 14.77 7.93
CA PRO A 26 -5.76 15.24 8.15
C PRO A 26 -6.68 15.11 6.93
N ASP A 27 -6.15 15.19 5.71
CA ASP A 27 -6.90 15.02 4.45
C ASP A 27 -5.96 14.84 3.24
N TYR A 28 -4.93 13.99 3.36
CA TYR A 28 -4.00 13.69 2.26
C TYR A 28 -4.50 12.59 1.33
N GLY A 29 -5.54 11.86 1.75
CA GLY A 29 -6.18 10.86 0.91
C GLY A 29 -6.64 9.60 1.65
N PHE A 30 -7.35 8.75 0.91
CA PHE A 30 -7.68 7.41 1.32
C PHE A 30 -7.69 6.45 0.12
N TRP A 31 -7.53 5.17 0.41
CA TRP A 31 -7.68 4.10 -0.57
C TRP A 31 -8.40 2.92 0.05
N MET A 32 -9.33 2.36 -0.71
CA MET A 32 -10.00 1.11 -0.41
C MET A 32 -9.46 0.02 -1.32
N PHE A 33 -9.13 -1.12 -0.74
CA PHE A 33 -8.67 -2.29 -1.47
C PHE A 33 -9.54 -3.50 -1.14
N GLU A 34 -9.90 -4.27 -2.15
CA GLU A 34 -10.54 -5.57 -2.00
C GLU A 34 -9.56 -6.69 -2.38
N VAL A 35 -9.44 -7.73 -1.56
CA VAL A 35 -8.60 -8.90 -1.85
C VAL A 35 -9.24 -9.73 -2.97
N THR A 36 -8.58 -9.80 -4.11
CA THR A 36 -9.05 -10.57 -5.28
C THR A 36 -8.41 -11.95 -5.38
N SER A 37 -7.23 -12.15 -4.78
CA SER A 37 -6.57 -13.46 -4.71
C SER A 37 -5.82 -13.62 -3.40
N PHE A 38 -6.00 -14.75 -2.72
CA PHE A 38 -5.32 -15.08 -1.47
C PHE A 38 -4.75 -16.51 -1.54
N LYS A 39 -3.46 -16.63 -1.91
CA LYS A 39 -2.75 -17.91 -2.07
C LYS A 39 -1.66 -18.01 -1.02
N SER A 40 -2.07 -18.25 0.23
CA SER A 40 -1.16 -18.36 1.37
C SER A 40 -0.19 -19.55 1.21
N PRO A 41 1.11 -19.39 1.58
CA PRO A 41 1.75 -18.18 2.09
C PRO A 41 2.38 -17.31 0.99
N ASN A 42 2.19 -17.65 -0.29
CA ASN A 42 3.04 -17.16 -1.38
C ASN A 42 2.57 -15.87 -2.05
N ARG A 43 1.26 -15.59 -2.07
CA ARG A 43 0.74 -14.48 -2.87
C ARG A 43 -0.57 -13.91 -2.35
N ILE A 44 -0.68 -12.58 -2.39
CA ILE A 44 -1.92 -11.83 -2.13
C ILE A 44 -2.07 -10.77 -3.23
N GLU A 45 -3.26 -10.62 -3.79
CA GLU A 45 -3.60 -9.55 -4.75
C GLU A 45 -4.77 -8.76 -4.21
N MET A 46 -4.71 -7.44 -4.33
CA MET A 46 -5.74 -6.53 -3.85
C MET A 46 -5.96 -5.43 -4.90
N ILE A 47 -7.19 -5.30 -5.37
CA ILE A 47 -7.57 -4.25 -6.33
C ILE A 47 -8.03 -3.01 -5.57
N CYS A 48 -7.62 -1.83 -6.03
CA CYS A 48 -8.11 -0.57 -5.50
C CYS A 48 -9.52 -0.29 -6.04
N THR A 49 -10.51 -0.29 -5.14
CA THR A 49 -11.92 -0.13 -5.48
C THR A 49 -12.44 1.29 -5.23
N ASP A 50 -11.71 2.07 -4.45
CA ASP A 50 -11.98 3.49 -4.22
C ASP A 50 -10.65 4.20 -3.91
N ALA A 51 -10.49 5.41 -4.43
CA ALA A 51 -9.27 6.19 -4.28
C ALA A 51 -9.62 7.65 -4.05
N HIS A 52 -8.84 8.32 -3.23
CA HIS A 52 -8.84 9.76 -3.08
C HIS A 52 -7.42 10.16 -2.73
N HIS A 53 -6.72 10.80 -3.65
CA HIS A 53 -5.35 11.25 -3.43
C HIS A 53 -5.28 12.76 -3.47
N LYS A 54 -4.90 13.38 -2.35
CA LYS A 54 -4.89 14.82 -2.21
C LYS A 54 -3.53 15.32 -1.77
N VAL A 55 -2.86 16.01 -2.70
CA VAL A 55 -1.56 16.64 -2.46
C VAL A 55 -1.62 18.08 -2.95
N GLU A 56 -1.26 19.02 -2.08
CA GLU A 56 -1.22 20.44 -2.44
C GLU A 56 -0.25 20.67 -3.61
N GLY A 57 -0.69 21.46 -4.59
CA GLY A 57 0.10 21.76 -5.78
C GLY A 57 0.12 20.67 -6.86
N GLN A 58 -0.59 19.55 -6.66
CA GLN A 58 -0.75 18.49 -7.67
C GLN A 58 -2.03 18.65 -8.49
N PRO A 59 -2.05 18.15 -9.74
CA PRO A 59 -3.21 18.21 -10.62
C PRO A 59 -4.36 17.35 -10.08
N LYS A 60 -5.62 17.75 -10.30
CA LYS A 60 -6.80 17.06 -9.74
C LYS A 60 -6.91 15.60 -10.19
N GLU A 61 -6.31 15.29 -11.32
CA GLU A 61 -6.26 13.98 -11.93
C GLU A 61 -5.68 12.93 -10.97
N ILE A 62 -4.73 13.30 -10.09
CA ILE A 62 -4.12 12.34 -9.14
C ILE A 62 -5.14 11.67 -8.23
N ASP A 63 -6.28 12.33 -7.99
CA ASP A 63 -7.29 11.96 -7.01
C ASP A 63 -7.75 10.50 -7.14
N GLN A 64 -7.90 10.05 -8.39
CA GLN A 64 -8.44 8.74 -8.74
C GLN A 64 -7.42 7.85 -9.46
N GLU A 65 -6.15 8.24 -9.56
CA GLU A 65 -5.16 7.51 -10.39
C GLU A 65 -4.86 6.08 -9.89
N TRP A 66 -5.18 5.78 -8.62
CA TRP A 66 -5.09 4.41 -8.09
C TRP A 66 -6.35 3.59 -8.36
N LEU A 67 -7.48 4.20 -8.73
CA LEU A 67 -8.72 3.46 -8.94
C LEU A 67 -8.52 2.39 -10.05
N GLY A 68 -8.82 1.14 -9.72
CA GLY A 68 -8.66 0.00 -10.62
C GLY A 68 -7.22 -0.53 -10.75
N THR A 69 -6.22 0.07 -10.09
CA THR A 69 -4.88 -0.51 -9.99
C THR A 69 -4.86 -1.67 -9.02
N THR A 70 -3.83 -2.52 -9.08
CA THR A 70 -3.71 -3.72 -8.22
C THR A 70 -2.39 -3.71 -7.46
N ILE A 71 -2.44 -3.95 -6.15
CA ILE A 71 -1.27 -4.23 -5.34
C ILE A 71 -1.12 -5.75 -5.21
N ILE A 72 0.02 -6.26 -5.66
CA ILE A 72 0.38 -7.67 -5.66
C ILE A 72 1.55 -7.88 -4.70
N TRP A 73 1.37 -8.80 -3.76
CA TRP A 73 2.39 -9.26 -2.85
C TRP A 73 2.85 -10.65 -3.25
N GLU A 74 4.16 -10.83 -3.40
CA GLU A 74 4.80 -12.13 -3.62
C GLU A 74 5.78 -12.40 -2.47
N PHE A 75 5.72 -13.60 -1.91
CA PHE A 75 6.56 -14.03 -0.80
C PHE A 75 7.33 -15.29 -1.18
N LYS A 76 8.65 -15.27 -0.95
CA LYS A 76 9.53 -16.38 -1.24
C LYS A 76 10.54 -16.59 -0.12
N THR A 77 10.71 -17.83 0.32
CA THR A 77 11.80 -18.19 1.23
C THR A 77 13.12 -18.24 0.45
N VAL A 78 14.13 -17.52 0.92
CA VAL A 78 15.49 -17.51 0.37
C VAL A 78 16.47 -17.78 1.52
N GLY A 79 16.89 -19.04 1.64
CA GLY A 79 17.68 -19.50 2.78
C GLY A 79 16.90 -19.36 4.09
N ASN A 80 17.45 -18.59 5.04
CA ASN A 80 16.83 -18.28 6.33
C ASN A 80 16.06 -16.95 6.34
N LYS A 81 15.84 -16.34 5.18
CA LYS A 81 15.14 -15.06 5.02
C LYS A 81 13.90 -15.21 4.15
N THR A 82 13.03 -14.21 4.22
CA THR A 82 11.90 -14.04 3.31
C THR A 82 12.20 -12.88 2.38
N GLU A 83 12.15 -13.15 1.08
CA GLU A 83 12.06 -12.12 0.05
C GLU A 83 10.59 -11.74 -0.10
N ILE A 84 10.31 -10.44 0.01
CA ILE A 84 8.99 -9.85 -0.21
C ILE A 84 9.12 -8.96 -1.42
N LYS A 85 8.26 -9.19 -2.41
CA LYS A 85 8.13 -8.33 -3.58
C LYS A 85 6.73 -7.74 -3.60
N MET A 86 6.67 -6.43 -3.64
CA MET A 86 5.44 -5.66 -3.84
C MET A 86 5.46 -5.10 -5.25
N ILE A 87 4.38 -5.33 -5.99
CA ILE A 87 4.16 -4.80 -7.32
C ILE A 87 2.88 -3.99 -7.26
N HIS A 88 2.94 -2.72 -7.66
CA HIS A 88 1.75 -1.91 -7.86
C HIS A 88 1.47 -1.85 -9.36
N ASP A 89 0.68 -2.82 -9.83
CA ASP A 89 0.30 -2.92 -11.23
C ASP A 89 -0.71 -1.83 -11.58
N GLY A 90 -0.41 -1.05 -12.62
CA GLY A 90 -1.15 0.17 -12.99
C GLY A 90 -0.51 1.48 -12.48
N LEU A 91 0.33 1.43 -11.44
CA LEU A 91 1.14 2.59 -11.05
C LEU A 91 2.34 2.70 -12.00
N THR A 92 2.27 3.61 -12.97
CA THR A 92 3.30 3.77 -14.01
C THR A 92 3.81 5.20 -14.10
N PRO A 93 4.98 5.46 -14.70
CA PRO A 93 5.52 6.81 -14.91
C PRO A 93 4.62 7.76 -15.73
N ALA A 94 3.57 7.26 -16.38
CA ALA A 94 2.61 8.08 -17.10
C ALA A 94 1.58 8.77 -16.19
N LEU A 95 1.43 8.30 -14.94
CA LEU A 95 0.54 8.90 -13.95
C LEU A 95 1.16 10.14 -13.32
N ASN A 96 0.34 11.14 -13.05
CA ASN A 96 0.77 12.38 -12.40
C ASN A 96 1.28 12.11 -10.98
N CYS A 97 0.68 11.15 -10.27
CA CYS A 97 1.04 10.78 -8.92
C CYS A 97 2.31 9.91 -8.83
N TRP A 98 2.88 9.44 -9.95
CA TRP A 98 3.95 8.44 -9.99
C TRP A 98 5.10 8.74 -9.03
N GLY A 99 5.65 9.95 -9.07
CA GLY A 99 6.80 10.32 -8.25
C GLY A 99 6.50 10.23 -6.75
N ILE A 100 5.39 10.84 -6.32
CA ILE A 100 4.96 10.85 -4.91
C ILE A 100 4.63 9.43 -4.43
N CYS A 101 3.95 8.64 -5.24
CA CYS A 101 3.62 7.27 -4.91
C CYS A 101 4.86 6.37 -4.85
N LEU A 102 5.83 6.56 -5.74
CA LEU A 102 7.11 5.84 -5.70
C LEU A 102 7.90 6.18 -4.44
N ASP A 103 7.97 7.45 -4.07
CA ASP A 103 8.63 7.90 -2.84
C ASP A 103 7.91 7.36 -1.60
N GLY A 104 6.57 7.39 -1.60
CA GLY A 104 5.75 6.76 -0.58
C GLY A 104 6.05 5.26 -0.43
N TRP A 105 6.12 4.50 -1.53
CA TRP A 105 6.48 3.08 -1.46
C TRP A 105 7.92 2.85 -1.04
N ASN A 106 8.88 3.68 -1.46
CA ASN A 106 10.25 3.60 -0.97
C ASN A 106 10.31 3.80 0.55
N HIS A 107 9.52 4.72 1.10
CA HIS A 107 9.45 4.92 2.53
C HIS A 107 8.71 3.77 3.25
N PHE A 108 7.43 3.56 2.94
CA PHE A 108 6.58 2.64 3.71
C PHE A 108 6.96 1.17 3.48
N PHE A 109 7.20 0.76 2.23
CA PHE A 109 7.51 -0.64 1.94
C PHE A 109 8.99 -0.98 2.20
N LYS A 110 9.95 -0.20 1.67
CA LYS A 110 11.37 -0.58 1.81
C LYS A 110 11.93 -0.30 3.20
N ASN A 111 11.44 0.73 3.89
CA ASN A 111 11.96 1.10 5.21
C ASN A 111 11.01 0.66 6.33
N SER A 112 9.80 1.23 6.41
CA SER A 112 8.91 1.04 7.55
C SER A 112 8.47 -0.42 7.75
N LEU A 113 8.01 -1.11 6.69
CA LEU A 113 7.64 -2.53 6.75
C LEU A 113 8.84 -3.40 7.11
N LYS A 114 10.01 -3.11 6.53
CA LYS A 114 11.23 -3.87 6.81
C LYS A 114 11.62 -3.75 8.29
N SER A 115 11.65 -2.54 8.83
CA SER A 115 11.94 -2.31 10.25
C SER A 115 10.93 -3.02 11.14
N PHE A 116 9.63 -2.91 10.84
CA PHE A 116 8.58 -3.66 11.56
C PHE A 116 8.85 -5.17 11.60
N LEU A 117 9.15 -5.78 10.45
CA LEU A 117 9.39 -7.22 10.34
C LEU A 117 10.71 -7.66 10.97
N CYS A 118 11.70 -6.77 11.05
CA CYS A 118 13.00 -7.04 11.67
C CYS A 118 13.06 -6.71 13.17
N GLY A 119 11.95 -6.29 13.78
CA GLY A 119 11.89 -5.93 15.19
C GLY A 119 12.52 -4.58 15.53
N GLU A 120 12.64 -3.70 14.54
CA GLU A 120 13.07 -2.30 14.67
C GLU A 120 11.84 -1.37 14.70
N GLU A 121 12.06 -0.11 15.06
CA GLU A 121 11.00 0.92 15.09
C GLU A 121 10.50 1.22 13.66
N PRO A 122 9.20 1.01 13.34
CA PRO A 122 8.64 1.37 12.04
C PRO A 122 8.32 2.87 11.96
N SER A 123 8.04 3.35 10.75
CA SER A 123 7.67 4.75 10.49
C SER A 123 6.39 4.85 9.65
N PRO A 124 5.23 4.37 10.17
CA PRO A 124 3.95 4.59 9.52
C PRO A 124 3.57 6.08 9.52
N HIS A 125 2.65 6.45 8.64
CA HIS A 125 1.96 7.73 8.76
C HIS A 125 1.15 7.76 10.06
N VAL A 126 1.29 8.85 10.81
CA VAL A 126 0.63 9.07 12.09
C VAL A 126 -0.41 10.16 11.94
N SER A 127 -1.53 10.02 12.65
CA SER A 127 -2.56 11.05 12.72
C SER A 127 -2.08 12.18 13.62
N THR A 128 -1.38 13.16 13.05
CA THR A 128 -1.07 14.44 13.71
C THR A 128 -1.95 15.55 13.18
#